data_AF-A0A562D7L0-F1
#
_entry.id   AF-A0A562D7L0-F1
#
_cell.length_a   1.000
_cell.length_b   1.000
_cell.length_c   1.000
_cell.angle_alpha   90.00
_cell.angle_beta   90.00
_cell.angle_gamma   90.00
#
_symmetry.space_group_name_H-M   'P 1'
#
loop_
_entity.id
_entity.type
_entity.pdbx_description
1 polymer ?
#
loop_
_entity_poly.entity_id
_entity_poly.type
_entity_poly.pdbx_seq_one_letter_code
_entity_poly.pdbx_strand_id
1 'polypeptide(L)'
;MANYKYPQELRERATRLAVEARRDPDTRTGAINRIAEQTGVHKEALRTWVRKAEDAELPTEPVDAEARIRRLEKENRELRQSMEILRSATAFFAKAEFDRRLK
;
A
#
# COMPACT_ATOMS: atom_id res chain seq x y z
N MET A 1 -13.73 -31.14 13.59
CA MET A 1 -12.69 -30.82 12.58
C MET A 1 -13.39 -30.14 11.42
N ALA A 2 -13.00 -28.92 11.05
CA ALA A 2 -13.66 -28.20 9.96
C ALA A 2 -13.49 -28.99 8.65
N ASN A 3 -14.62 -29.39 8.05
CA ASN A 3 -14.66 -30.10 6.78
C ASN A 3 -14.35 -29.13 5.63
N TYR A 4 -13.07 -28.78 5.49
CA TYR A 4 -12.64 -27.99 4.35
C TYR A 4 -12.65 -28.87 3.10
N LYS A 5 -13.45 -28.48 2.11
CA LYS A 5 -13.54 -29.10 0.77
C LYS A 5 -12.17 -29.31 0.09
N TYR A 6 -11.15 -28.59 0.54
CA TYR A 6 -9.76 -28.73 0.11
C TYR A 6 -8.83 -28.82 1.33
N PRO A 7 -7.90 -29.79 1.36
CA PRO A 7 -6.83 -29.82 2.35
C PRO A 7 -6.03 -28.52 2.36
N GLN A 8 -5.55 -28.10 3.54
CA GLN A 8 -4.78 -26.87 3.70
C GLN A 8 -3.50 -26.88 2.84
N GLU A 9 -2.80 -28.00 2.81
CA GLU A 9 -1.57 -28.17 2.00
C GLU A 9 -1.82 -27.95 0.51
N LEU A 10 -2.93 -28.50 -0.02
CA LEU A 10 -3.33 -28.32 -1.42
C LEU A 10 -3.62 -26.84 -1.71
N ARG A 11 -4.36 -26.19 -0.80
CA ARG A 11 -4.67 -24.76 -0.89
C ARG A 11 -3.40 -23.91 -0.92
N GLU A 12 -2.48 -24.13 0.01
CA GLU A 12 -1.23 -23.36 0.11
C GLU A 12 -0.35 -23.56 -1.12
N ARG A 13 -0.18 -24.81 -1.55
CA ARG A 13 0.61 -25.15 -2.74
C ARG A 13 0.01 -24.54 -4.01
N ALA A 14 -1.30 -24.69 -4.24
CA ALA A 14 -1.96 -24.13 -5.41
C ALA A 14 -1.89 -22.60 -5.43
N THR A 15 -2.06 -21.96 -4.27
CA THR A 15 -1.97 -20.50 -4.13
C THR A 15 -0.55 -20.01 -4.45
N ARG A 16 0.49 -20.67 -3.92
CA ARG A 16 1.89 -20.31 -4.18
C ARG A 16 2.23 -20.40 -5.67
N LEU A 17 1.88 -21.52 -6.32
CA LEU A 17 2.11 -21.73 -7.75
C LEU A 17 1.40 -20.67 -8.61
N ALA A 18 0.17 -20.30 -8.25
CA ALA A 18 -0.58 -19.30 -8.98
C ALA A 18 -0.06 -17.87 -8.77
N VAL A 19 0.46 -17.53 -7.59
CA VAL A 19 1.14 -16.25 -7.35
C VAL A 19 2.43 -16.17 -8.15
N GLU A 20 3.26 -17.23 -8.12
CA GLU A 20 4.52 -17.29 -8.87
C GLU A 20 4.29 -17.15 -10.38
N ALA A 21 3.34 -17.90 -10.94
CA ALA A 21 2.97 -17.82 -12.35
C ALA A 21 2.35 -16.47 -12.77
N ARG A 22 1.97 -15.59 -11.82
CA ARG A 22 1.48 -14.23 -12.11
C ARG A 22 2.56 -13.16 -12.04
N ARG A 23 3.73 -13.47 -11.45
CA ARG A 23 4.87 -12.55 -11.39
C ARG A 23 5.48 -12.33 -12.76
N ASP A 24 5.52 -13.36 -13.58
CA ASP A 24 5.97 -13.29 -14.96
C ASP A 24 4.87 -12.68 -15.87
N PRO A 25 5.15 -11.57 -16.59
CA PRO A 25 4.20 -10.91 -17.48
C PRO A 25 3.63 -11.83 -18.58
N ASP A 26 4.43 -12.75 -19.10
CA ASP A 26 4.05 -13.61 -20.24
C ASP A 26 3.08 -14.71 -19.80
N THR A 27 3.22 -15.19 -18.57
CA THR A 27 2.42 -16.28 -18.01
C THR A 27 1.24 -15.81 -17.16
N ARG A 28 1.18 -14.51 -16.84
CA ARG A 28 0.15 -13.88 -16.00
C ARG A 28 -1.27 -14.11 -16.51
N THR A 29 -1.49 -13.96 -17.81
CA THR A 29 -2.81 -14.14 -18.41
C THR A 29 -3.19 -15.62 -18.36
N GLY A 30 -4.27 -15.94 -17.66
CA GLY A 30 -4.74 -17.33 -17.53
C GLY A 30 -3.96 -18.20 -16.55
N ALA A 31 -2.96 -17.67 -15.82
CA ALA A 31 -2.23 -18.40 -14.77
C ALA A 31 -3.17 -19.13 -13.79
N ILE A 32 -4.18 -18.42 -13.27
CA ILE A 32 -5.14 -18.99 -12.31
C ILE A 32 -5.93 -20.15 -12.94
N ASN A 33 -6.33 -20.06 -14.20
CA ASN A 33 -7.07 -21.15 -14.86
C ASN A 33 -6.19 -22.40 -15.00
N ARG A 34 -4.96 -22.22 -15.50
CA ARG A 34 -4.01 -23.33 -15.69
C ARG A 34 -3.69 -24.04 -14.39
N ILE A 35 -3.40 -23.28 -13.33
CA ILE A 35 -3.09 -23.87 -12.01
C ILE A 35 -4.34 -24.50 -11.37
N ALA A 36 -5.52 -23.94 -11.56
CA ALA A 36 -6.78 -24.54 -11.09
C ALA A 36 -7.02 -25.92 -11.74
N GLU A 37 -6.82 -26.02 -13.06
CA GLU A 37 -6.91 -27.29 -13.80
C GLU A 37 -5.86 -28.30 -13.35
N GLN A 38 -4.61 -27.88 -13.18
CA GLN A 38 -3.51 -28.76 -12.75
C GLN A 38 -3.68 -29.29 -11.32
N THR A 39 -4.34 -28.53 -10.44
CA THR A 39 -4.48 -28.88 -9.01
C THR A 39 -5.85 -29.46 -8.67
N GLY A 40 -6.79 -29.48 -9.62
CA GLY A 40 -8.18 -29.89 -9.38
C GLY A 40 -8.97 -28.95 -8.45
N VAL A 41 -8.45 -27.74 -8.24
CA VAL A 41 -9.09 -26.71 -7.41
C VAL A 41 -10.03 -25.89 -8.27
N HIS A 42 -11.20 -25.54 -7.74
CA HIS A 42 -12.13 -24.66 -8.45
C HIS A 42 -11.48 -23.28 -8.68
N LYS A 43 -11.49 -22.81 -9.93
CA LYS A 43 -10.89 -21.53 -10.35
C LYS A 43 -11.23 -20.36 -9.42
N GLU A 44 -12.50 -20.17 -9.07
CA GLU A 44 -12.93 -19.05 -8.22
C GLU A 44 -12.42 -19.16 -6.77
N ALA A 45 -12.24 -20.38 -6.26
CA ALA A 45 -11.63 -20.60 -4.95
C ALA A 45 -10.15 -20.21 -4.99
N LEU A 46 -9.43 -20.65 -6.03
CA LEU A 46 -8.03 -20.30 -6.23
C LEU A 46 -7.85 -18.79 -6.42
N ARG A 47 -8.73 -18.13 -7.21
CA ARG A 47 -8.72 -16.67 -7.39
C ARG A 47 -8.84 -15.92 -6.06
N THR A 48 -9.74 -16.39 -5.18
CA THR A 48 -9.94 -15.79 -3.85
C THR A 48 -8.70 -15.96 -2.97
N TRP A 49 -8.05 -17.13 -3.00
CA TRP A 49 -6.85 -17.37 -2.21
C TRP A 49 -5.63 -16.59 -2.71
N VAL A 50 -5.44 -16.53 -4.03
CA VAL A 50 -4.36 -15.75 -4.65
C VAL A 50 -4.52 -14.27 -4.31
N ARG A 51 -5.73 -13.71 -4.43
CA ARG A 51 -5.99 -12.32 -4.05
C ARG A 51 -5.63 -12.06 -2.58
N LYS A 52 -6.05 -12.95 -1.68
CA LYS A 52 -5.71 -12.83 -0.24
C LYS A 52 -4.21 -12.93 0.02
N ALA A 53 -3.49 -13.77 -0.74
CA ALA A 53 -2.05 -13.90 -0.63
C ALA A 53 -1.32 -12.65 -1.15
N GLU A 54 -1.78 -12.07 -2.26
CA GLU A 54 -1.25 -10.80 -2.79
C GLU A 54 -1.52 -9.64 -1.83
N ASP A 55 -2.71 -9.57 -1.24
CA ASP A 55 -3.07 -8.55 -0.24
C ASP A 55 -2.23 -8.71 1.06
N ALA A 56 -1.81 -9.93 1.39
CA ALA A 56 -0.92 -10.20 2.53
C ALA A 56 0.57 -9.94 2.21
N GLU A 57 0.96 -10.00 0.92
CA GLU A 57 2.30 -9.67 0.43
C GLU A 57 2.47 -8.16 0.20
N LEU A 58 1.38 -7.42 -0.01
CA LEU A 58 1.39 -5.98 0.25
C LEU A 58 1.77 -5.76 1.72
N PRO A 59 2.65 -4.79 2.03
CA PRO A 59 2.89 -4.39 3.40
C PRO A 59 1.57 -3.89 3.99
N THR A 60 0.82 -4.79 4.61
CA THR A 60 0.10 -4.40 5.80
C THR A 60 1.20 -4.05 6.78
N GLU A 61 1.45 -2.77 7.02
CA GLU A 61 2.23 -2.33 8.18
C GLU A 61 1.26 -2.23 9.38
N PRO A 62 1.10 -3.25 10.23
CA PRO A 62 0.40 -3.09 11.51
C PRO A 62 1.38 -3.18 12.69
N VAL A 63 2.53 -2.50 12.63
CA VAL A 63 3.45 -2.46 13.80
C VAL A 63 3.73 -1.05 14.30
N ASP A 64 3.50 0.00 13.51
CA ASP A 64 3.68 1.36 14.02
C ASP A 64 2.89 2.45 13.27
N ALA A 65 1.66 2.15 12.83
CA ALA A 65 0.81 3.14 12.17
C ALA A 65 0.61 4.37 13.09
N GLU A 66 0.30 4.13 14.37
CA GLU A 66 0.14 5.20 15.36
C GLU A 66 1.40 6.05 15.59
N ALA A 67 2.62 5.49 15.76
CA ALA A 67 3.78 6.36 15.95
C ALA A 67 4.32 6.94 14.64
N ARG A 68 4.03 6.34 13.48
CA ARG A 68 4.22 6.98 12.18
C ARG A 68 3.30 8.19 12.03
N ILE A 69 2.02 8.06 12.37
CA ILE A 69 1.05 9.18 12.37
C ILE A 69 1.52 10.27 13.32
N ARG A 70 1.89 9.94 14.56
CA ARG A 70 2.39 10.94 15.53
C ARG A 70 3.67 11.66 15.05
N ARG A 71 4.60 10.93 14.41
CA ARG A 71 5.80 11.53 13.82
C ARG A 71 5.44 12.49 12.69
N LEU A 72 4.58 12.06 11.76
CA LEU A 72 4.14 12.88 10.63
C LEU A 72 3.36 14.11 11.10
N GLU A 73 2.51 14.00 12.11
CA GLU A 73 1.79 15.15 12.68
C GLU A 73 2.74 16.15 13.34
N LYS A 74 3.77 15.66 14.04
CA LYS A 74 4.79 16.54 14.64
C LYS A 74 5.54 17.31 13.54
N GLU A 75 6.02 16.60 12.52
CA GLU A 75 6.71 17.20 11.39
C GLU A 75 5.82 18.21 10.64
N ASN A 76 4.54 17.88 10.43
CA ASN A 76 3.60 18.79 9.77
C ASN A 76 3.38 20.08 10.58
N ARG A 77 3.32 19.99 11.92
CA ARG A 77 3.22 21.18 12.80
C ARG A 77 4.46 22.06 12.69
N GLU A 78 5.65 21.47 12.75
CA GLU A 78 6.92 22.20 12.66
C GLU A 78 7.07 22.91 11.30
N LEU A 79 6.67 22.23 10.21
CA LEU A 79 6.64 22.81 8.88
C LEU A 79 5.67 23.99 8.79
N ARG A 80 4.45 23.85 9.33
CA ARG A 80 3.46 24.94 9.33
C ARG A 80 3.93 26.16 10.12
N GLN A 81 4.55 25.95 11.28
CA GLN A 81 5.13 27.03 12.08
C GLN A 81 6.26 27.74 11.31
N SER A 82 7.11 26.99 10.63
CA SER A 82 8.17 27.56 9.79
C SER A 82 7.58 28.38 8.64
N MET A 83 6.55 27.87 7.97
CA MET A 83 5.84 28.60 6.91
C MET A 83 5.18 29.88 7.43
N GLU A 84 4.66 29.88 8.65
CA GLU A 84 4.06 31.07 9.26
C GLU A 84 5.09 32.16 9.56
N ILE A 85 6.25 31.78 10.10
CA ILE A 85 7.38 32.69 10.30
C ILE A 85 7.84 33.28 8.96
N LEU A 86 8.02 32.43 7.95
CA LEU A 86 8.44 32.87 6.62
C LEU A 86 7.40 33.82 6.00
N ARG A 87 6.11 33.48 6.08
CA ARG A 87 5.03 34.34 5.58
C ARG A 87 5.02 35.69 6.29
N SER A 88 5.19 35.69 7.62
CA SER A 88 5.25 36.92 8.41
C SER A 88 6.45 37.79 8.04
N ALA A 89 7.63 37.17 7.86
CA ALA A 89 8.82 37.86 7.39
C ALA A 89 8.61 38.46 5.99
N THR A 90 8.05 37.69 5.05
CA THR A 90 7.75 38.21 3.70
C THR A 90 6.78 39.37 3.72
N ALA A 91 5.75 39.34 4.58
CA ALA A 91 4.80 40.44 4.72
C ALA A 91 5.45 41.70 5.31
N PHE A 92 6.32 41.53 6.30
CA PHE A 92 7.08 42.64 6.89
C PHE A 92 7.98 43.32 5.86
N PHE A 93 8.76 42.53 5.10
CA PHE A 93 9.65 43.08 4.08
C PHE A 93 8.88 43.74 2.93
N ALA A 94 7.78 43.13 2.47
CA ALA A 94 6.92 43.74 1.45
C ALA A 94 6.40 45.11 1.91
N LYS A 95 5.91 45.22 3.15
CA LYS A 95 5.45 46.51 3.70
C LYS A 95 6.57 47.56 3.74
N ALA A 96 7.76 47.18 4.22
CA ALA A 96 8.90 48.09 4.27
C ALA A 96 9.36 48.55 2.88
N GLU A 97 9.26 47.68 1.86
CA GLU A 97 9.53 48.04 0.46
C GLU A 97 8.48 49.02 -0.09
N PHE A 98 7.19 48.78 0.18
CA PHE A 98 6.11 49.70 -0.18
C PHE A 98 6.28 51.08 0.48
N ASP A 99 6.58 51.12 1.79
CA ASP A 99 6.79 52.37 2.52
C ASP A 99 8.00 53.18 1.99
N ARG A 100 9.03 52.50 1.45
CA ARG A 100 10.18 53.14 0.78
C ARG A 100 9.83 53.71 -0.58
N ARG A 101 8.90 53.10 -1.34
CA ARG A 101 8.48 53.58 -2.67
C ARG A 101 7.49 54.75 -2.63
N LEU A 102 6.80 54.93 -1.49
CA LEU A 102 5.82 56.01 -1.29
C LEU A 102 6.43 57.30 -0.71
N LYS A 103 7.73 57.30 -0.37
CA LYS A 103 8.51 58.49 0.01
C LYS A 103 9.40 58.93 -1.16
#